data_AF-A0A7S0HYU4-F1
#
_entry.id   AF-A0A7S0HYU4-F1
#
_cell.length_a   1.000
_cell.length_b   1.000
_cell.length_c   1.000
_cell.angle_alpha   90.00
_cell.angle_beta   90.00
_cell.angle_gamma   90.00
#
_symmetry.space_group_name_H-M   'P 1'
#
loop_
_entity.id
_entity.type
_entity.pdbx_description
1 polymer ?
#
loop_
_entity_poly.entity_id
_entity_poly.type
_entity_poly.pdbx_seq_one_letter_code
_entity_poly.pdbx_strand_id
1 'polypeptide(L)'
;AAVRRVRQMRSGPVAAIGFSAGGHLIASLGLRAHGTLLDGQCLIYPAVVIRKDDCDFHNRTGRSGFPAQAQALLRGNAALLGGPGFSAPPTFLVASTVDGCCAPAEHTDPYARALKERSIPCKYLRRDFGDHGFGLEGGWTDACVKWLRASGFGKPLPPDKGQKRARP
;
A
#
# COMPACT_ATOMS: atom_id res chain seq x y z
N ALA A 1 -5.52 9.22 -11.96
CA ALA A 1 -5.07 10.58 -12.37
C ALA A 1 -3.73 10.95 -11.73
N ALA A 2 -3.60 10.87 -10.40
CA ALA A 2 -2.38 11.26 -9.67
C ALA A 2 -1.07 10.60 -10.20
N VAL A 3 -1.05 9.27 -10.36
CA VAL A 3 0.15 8.57 -10.86
C VAL A 3 0.58 9.06 -12.26
N ARG A 4 -0.39 9.27 -13.16
CA ARG A 4 -0.11 9.85 -14.48
C ARG A 4 0.47 11.26 -14.36
N ARG A 5 -0.06 12.08 -13.46
CA ARG A 5 0.46 13.43 -13.21
C ARG A 5 1.88 13.42 -12.65
N VAL A 6 2.19 12.52 -11.72
CA VAL A 6 3.56 12.32 -11.21
C VAL A 6 4.52 11.97 -12.33
N ARG A 7 4.15 11.00 -13.18
CA ARG A 7 4.96 10.57 -14.34
C ARG A 7 5.17 11.69 -15.37
N GLN A 8 4.24 12.65 -15.49
CA GLN A 8 4.42 13.84 -16.34
C GLN A 8 5.40 14.86 -15.76
N MET A 9 5.50 14.96 -14.42
CA MET A 9 6.38 15.92 -13.75
C MET A 9 7.80 15.36 -13.58
N ARG A 10 7.92 14.05 -13.40
CA ARG A 10 9.19 13.36 -13.20
C ARG A 10 9.11 11.96 -13.80
N SER A 11 10.04 11.65 -14.68
CA SER A 11 10.22 10.28 -15.17
C SER A 11 10.77 9.38 -14.06
N GLY A 12 10.36 8.11 -14.08
CA GLY A 12 10.81 7.11 -13.12
C GLY A 12 9.67 6.34 -12.46
N PRO A 13 10.02 5.39 -11.58
CA PRO A 13 9.05 4.53 -10.93
C PRO A 13 8.23 5.30 -9.89
N VAL A 14 6.94 4.95 -9.76
CA VAL A 14 6.01 5.55 -8.80
C VAL A 14 5.53 4.49 -7.82
N ALA A 15 5.76 4.75 -6.54
CA ALA A 15 5.23 3.94 -5.45
C ALA A 15 4.19 4.75 -4.66
N ALA A 16 3.25 4.04 -4.04
CA ALA A 16 2.33 4.61 -3.08
C ALA A 16 2.54 3.96 -1.71
N ILE A 17 2.45 4.76 -0.65
CA ILE A 17 2.51 4.28 0.73
C ILE A 17 1.19 4.61 1.42
N GLY A 18 0.66 3.64 2.16
CA GLY A 18 -0.61 3.77 2.88
C GLY A 18 -0.50 3.17 4.28
N PHE A 19 -1.08 3.88 5.24
CA PHE A 19 -1.14 3.51 6.66
C PHE A 19 -2.59 3.19 7.05
N SER A 20 -2.85 2.12 7.80
CA SER A 20 -4.21 1.78 8.29
C SER A 20 -5.25 1.78 7.14
N ALA A 21 -6.30 2.59 7.23
CA ALA A 21 -7.30 2.78 6.17
C ALA A 21 -6.70 3.32 4.84
N GLY A 22 -5.62 4.10 4.91
CA GLY A 22 -4.84 4.47 3.72
C GLY A 22 -4.16 3.26 3.07
N GLY A 23 -3.76 2.26 3.85
CA GLY A 23 -3.29 0.97 3.34
C GLY A 23 -4.37 0.24 2.55
N HIS A 24 -5.62 0.25 3.03
CA HIS A 24 -6.76 -0.28 2.28
C HIS A 24 -6.91 0.43 0.93
N LEU A 25 -6.85 1.76 0.91
CA LEU A 25 -6.99 2.56 -0.32
C LEU A 25 -5.93 2.17 -1.36
N ILE A 26 -4.66 2.04 -0.95
CA ILE A 26 -3.57 1.68 -1.87
C ILE A 26 -3.71 0.24 -2.36
N ALA A 27 -4.03 -0.72 -1.48
CA ALA A 27 -4.27 -2.11 -1.89
C ALA A 27 -5.45 -2.21 -2.88
N SER A 28 -6.53 -1.48 -2.60
CA SER A 28 -7.71 -1.33 -3.46
C SER A 28 -7.37 -0.72 -4.83
N LEU A 29 -6.43 0.23 -4.88
CA LEU A 29 -5.94 0.81 -6.12
C LEU A 29 -5.13 -0.22 -6.92
N GLY A 30 -4.24 -0.95 -6.27
CA GLY A 30 -3.47 -2.04 -6.87
C GLY A 30 -4.39 -3.07 -7.52
N LEU A 31 -5.41 -3.53 -6.80
CA LEU A 31 -6.41 -4.46 -7.31
C LEU A 31 -7.15 -3.90 -8.55
N ARG A 32 -7.72 -2.70 -8.46
CA ARG A 32 -8.52 -2.09 -9.54
C ARG A 32 -7.69 -1.73 -10.77
N ALA A 33 -6.40 -1.48 -10.60
CA ALA A 33 -5.48 -1.21 -11.69
C ALA A 33 -4.75 -2.46 -12.19
N HIS A 34 -5.17 -3.65 -11.75
CA HIS A 34 -4.55 -4.93 -12.09
C HIS A 34 -3.03 -4.97 -11.80
N GLY A 35 -2.57 -4.25 -10.77
CA GLY A 35 -1.17 -4.20 -10.36
C GLY A 35 -0.25 -3.39 -11.28
N THR A 36 -0.77 -2.76 -12.34
CA THR A 36 0.06 -2.12 -13.39
C THR A 36 0.29 -0.63 -13.19
N LEU A 37 -0.55 0.04 -12.39
CA LEU A 37 -0.48 1.49 -12.25
C LEU A 37 0.73 1.93 -11.42
N LEU A 38 1.09 1.17 -10.39
CA LEU A 38 2.20 1.47 -9.50
C LEU A 38 3.37 0.53 -9.78
N ASP A 39 4.58 1.04 -9.67
CA ASP A 39 5.80 0.24 -9.78
C ASP A 39 6.14 -0.46 -8.44
N GLY A 40 5.49 -0.04 -7.35
CA GLY A 40 5.55 -0.66 -6.04
C GLY A 40 4.51 -0.07 -5.08
N GLN A 41 4.22 -0.76 -4.00
CA GLN A 41 3.38 -0.23 -2.91
C GLN A 41 3.94 -0.60 -1.54
N CYS A 42 3.69 0.26 -0.55
CA CYS A 42 4.06 0.03 0.84
C CYS A 42 2.80 0.11 1.69
N LEU A 43 2.43 -1.00 2.34
CA LEU A 43 1.24 -1.10 3.17
C LEU A 43 1.66 -1.30 4.63
N ILE A 44 1.38 -0.31 5.47
CA ILE A 44 1.83 -0.24 6.86
C ILE A 44 0.60 -0.39 7.77
N TYR A 45 0.59 -1.44 8.60
CA TYR A 45 -0.57 -1.89 9.40
C TYR A 45 -1.90 -1.75 8.64
N PRO A 46 -2.01 -2.31 7.42
CA PRO A 46 -3.13 -1.99 6.54
C PRO A 46 -4.45 -2.59 7.02
N ALA A 47 -5.51 -1.79 6.96
CA ALA A 47 -6.89 -2.25 7.16
C ALA A 47 -7.43 -2.97 5.91
N VAL A 48 -6.78 -4.06 5.48
CA VAL A 48 -7.10 -4.75 4.21
C VAL A 48 -8.56 -5.20 4.12
N VAL A 49 -9.07 -5.81 5.18
CA VAL A 49 -10.47 -6.25 5.28
C VAL A 49 -11.31 -5.17 5.93
N ILE A 50 -12.46 -4.87 5.32
CA ILE A 50 -13.45 -3.98 5.92
C ILE A 50 -14.63 -4.81 6.41
N ARG A 51 -14.92 -4.76 7.71
CA ARG A 51 -16.08 -5.42 8.33
C ARG A 51 -16.96 -4.35 8.98
N LYS A 52 -18.28 -4.43 8.80
CA LYS A 52 -19.21 -3.41 9.31
C LYS A 52 -19.13 -3.27 10.82
N ASP A 53 -18.87 -4.38 11.51
CA ASP A 53 -18.94 -4.47 12.96
C ASP A 53 -17.63 -4.04 13.64
N ASP A 54 -16.52 -4.03 12.89
CA ASP A 54 -15.18 -3.68 13.40
C ASP A 54 -14.63 -2.37 12.82
N CYS A 55 -15.28 -1.80 11.81
CA CYS A 55 -14.86 -0.55 11.17
C CYS A 55 -15.73 0.60 11.66
N ASP A 56 -15.24 1.33 12.66
CA ASP A 56 -15.90 2.55 13.10
C ASP A 56 -15.49 3.75 12.23
N PHE A 57 -16.49 4.46 11.72
CA PHE A 57 -16.30 5.68 10.95
C PHE A 57 -16.82 6.85 11.77
N HIS A 58 -15.90 7.73 12.17
CA HIS A 58 -16.27 8.97 12.83
C HIS A 58 -16.42 10.10 11.82
N ASN A 59 -17.54 10.81 11.89
CA ASN A 59 -17.75 12.01 11.10
C ASN A 59 -17.56 13.29 11.96
N ARG A 60 -17.51 14.47 11.32
CA ARG A 60 -17.37 15.77 12.00
C ARG A 60 -18.48 16.08 13.00
N THR A 61 -19.60 15.34 12.96
CA THR A 61 -20.74 15.49 13.87
C THR A 61 -20.71 14.49 15.03
N GLY A 62 -19.62 13.72 15.18
CA GLY A 62 -19.46 12.74 16.27
C GLY A 62 -20.27 11.45 16.10
N ARG A 63 -20.91 11.22 14.95
CA ARG A 63 -21.58 9.94 14.69
C ARG A 63 -20.53 8.88 14.37
N SER A 64 -20.66 7.74 15.02
CA SER A 64 -19.96 6.48 14.77
C SER A 64 -20.85 5.52 13.97
N GLY A 65 -20.22 4.51 13.37
CA GLY A 65 -20.87 3.44 12.62
C GLY A 65 -20.67 3.52 11.12
N PHE A 66 -20.96 2.40 10.44
CA PHE A 66 -20.65 2.21 9.03
C PHE A 66 -21.63 2.96 8.11
N PRO A 67 -21.21 4.03 7.38
CA PRO A 67 -22.14 4.83 6.60
C PRO A 67 -22.58 4.11 5.32
N ALA A 68 -23.79 4.42 4.83
CA ALA A 68 -24.33 3.83 3.59
C ALA A 68 -23.42 4.07 2.37
N GLN A 69 -22.72 5.21 2.33
CA GLN A 69 -21.77 5.57 1.28
C GLN A 69 -20.50 4.69 1.32
N ALA A 70 -20.15 4.11 2.47
CA ALA A 70 -19.00 3.23 2.63
C ALA A 70 -19.27 1.79 2.20
N GLN A 71 -20.50 1.41 1.81
CA GLN A 71 -20.81 0.05 1.33
C GLN A 71 -19.93 -0.36 0.13
N ALA A 72 -19.43 0.61 -0.63
CA ALA A 72 -18.48 0.39 -1.70
C ALA A 72 -17.13 -0.21 -1.26
N LEU A 73 -16.73 0.01 0.00
CA LEU A 73 -15.47 -0.51 0.57
C LEU A 73 -15.55 -2.02 0.82
N LEU A 74 -16.75 -2.56 1.03
CA LEU A 74 -16.96 -4.00 1.18
C LEU A 74 -16.74 -4.74 -0.16
N ARG A 75 -16.88 -4.03 -1.28
CA ARG A 75 -16.64 -4.58 -2.61
C ARG A 75 -15.15 -4.81 -2.81
N GLY A 76 -14.78 -6.08 -2.96
CA GLY A 76 -13.42 -6.49 -3.23
C GLY A 76 -12.67 -7.05 -2.02
N ASN A 77 -13.29 -7.16 -0.84
CA ASN A 77 -12.67 -7.84 0.32
C ASN A 77 -12.13 -9.23 -0.06
N ALA A 78 -12.98 -10.07 -0.67
CA ALA A 78 -12.57 -11.42 -1.09
C ALA A 78 -11.43 -11.37 -2.10
N ALA A 79 -11.48 -10.44 -3.06
CA ALA A 79 -10.41 -10.26 -4.04
C ALA A 79 -9.12 -9.83 -3.35
N LEU A 80 -9.14 -8.83 -2.47
CA LEU A 80 -7.98 -8.36 -1.69
C LEU A 80 -7.36 -9.47 -0.82
N LEU A 81 -8.13 -10.47 -0.41
CA LEU A 81 -7.65 -11.64 0.32
C LEU A 81 -7.21 -12.80 -0.59
N GLY A 82 -6.93 -12.53 -1.87
CA GLY A 82 -6.44 -13.52 -2.82
C GLY A 82 -7.52 -14.26 -3.59
N GLY A 83 -8.78 -13.82 -3.52
CA GLY A 83 -9.86 -14.35 -4.35
C GLY A 83 -9.73 -14.00 -5.84
N PRO A 84 -10.76 -14.33 -6.65
CA PRO A 84 -10.76 -14.06 -8.08
C PRO A 84 -10.44 -12.60 -8.41
N GLY A 85 -9.56 -12.39 -9.38
CA GLY A 85 -9.15 -11.06 -9.83
C GLY A 85 -8.12 -10.35 -8.96
N PHE A 86 -7.61 -10.97 -7.88
CA PHE A 86 -6.51 -10.39 -7.12
C PHE A 86 -5.30 -10.10 -8.01
N SER A 87 -4.83 -8.86 -7.93
CA SER A 87 -3.57 -8.41 -8.50
C SER A 87 -3.03 -7.28 -7.63
N ALA A 88 -1.71 -7.15 -7.60
CA ALA A 88 -1.01 -6.16 -6.83
C ALA A 88 0.34 -5.87 -7.48
N PRO A 89 0.88 -4.64 -7.34
CA PRO A 89 2.28 -4.37 -7.67
C PRO A 89 3.21 -5.06 -6.64
N PRO A 90 4.53 -5.09 -6.88
CA PRO A 90 5.51 -5.44 -5.85
C PRO A 90 5.22 -4.70 -4.54
N THR A 91 5.19 -5.44 -3.43
CA THR A 91 4.63 -4.94 -2.17
C THR A 91 5.61 -5.04 -1.00
N PHE A 92 5.72 -3.97 -0.23
CA PHE A 92 6.33 -3.97 1.10
C PHE A 92 5.24 -3.93 2.17
N LEU A 93 5.24 -4.89 3.08
CA LEU A 93 4.25 -5.03 4.16
C LEU A 93 4.90 -4.82 5.51
N VAL A 94 4.21 -4.11 6.41
CA VAL A 94 4.56 -4.03 7.83
C VAL A 94 3.32 -4.29 8.66
N ALA A 95 3.41 -5.18 9.64
CA ALA A 95 2.34 -5.39 10.62
C ALA A 95 2.93 -5.60 12.01
N SER A 96 2.28 -5.02 13.02
CA SER A 96 2.62 -5.26 14.42
C SER A 96 1.92 -6.51 14.93
N THR A 97 2.63 -7.40 15.62
CA THR A 97 2.03 -8.62 16.21
C THR A 97 1.07 -8.34 17.34
N VAL A 98 1.13 -7.14 17.92
CA VAL A 98 0.26 -6.70 19.02
C VAL A 98 -0.85 -5.76 18.56
N ASP A 99 -0.98 -5.50 17.25
CA ASP A 99 -2.05 -4.66 16.70
C ASP A 99 -3.42 -5.33 16.87
N GLY A 100 -4.19 -4.87 17.85
CA GLY A 100 -5.55 -5.34 18.10
C GLY A 100 -6.60 -4.77 17.15
N CYS A 101 -6.33 -3.66 16.46
CA CYS A 101 -7.28 -3.01 15.55
C CYS A 101 -7.23 -3.62 14.15
N CYS A 102 -6.03 -3.96 13.68
CA CYS A 102 -5.79 -4.59 12.39
C CYS A 102 -4.91 -5.83 12.57
N ALA A 103 -5.44 -6.83 13.28
CA ALA A 103 -4.72 -8.06 13.61
C ALA A 103 -4.06 -8.66 12.36
N PRO A 104 -2.74 -8.96 12.38
CA PRO A 104 -2.03 -9.44 11.20
C PRO A 104 -2.67 -10.67 10.57
N ALA A 105 -3.17 -11.60 11.39
CA ALA A 105 -3.80 -12.84 10.95
C ALA A 105 -5.04 -12.61 10.05
N GLU A 106 -5.70 -11.48 10.21
CA GLU A 106 -6.93 -11.15 9.50
C GLU A 106 -6.70 -10.20 8.33
N HIS A 107 -5.67 -9.35 8.42
CA HIS A 107 -5.41 -8.31 7.42
C HIS A 107 -4.16 -8.59 6.59
N THR A 108 -2.99 -8.62 7.21
CA THR A 108 -1.71 -8.57 6.48
C THR A 108 -1.21 -9.96 6.07
N ASP A 109 -1.36 -10.96 6.95
CA ASP A 109 -0.96 -12.35 6.69
C ASP A 109 -1.69 -12.96 5.49
N PRO A 110 -3.03 -12.85 5.33
CA PRO A 110 -3.70 -13.36 4.15
C PRO A 110 -3.34 -12.61 2.87
N TYR A 111 -3.11 -11.29 2.94
CA TYR A 111 -2.64 -10.51 1.78
C TYR A 111 -1.22 -10.96 1.35
N ALA A 112 -0.31 -11.15 2.31
CA ALA A 112 1.04 -11.64 2.07
C ALA A 112 1.04 -13.03 1.44
N ARG A 113 0.16 -13.92 1.91
CA ARG A 113 -0.06 -15.25 1.32
C ARG A 113 -0.55 -15.14 -0.13
N ALA A 114 -1.55 -14.30 -0.40
CA ALA A 114 -2.07 -14.09 -1.75
C ALA A 114 -1.03 -13.56 -2.74
N LEU A 115 -0.13 -12.67 -2.29
CA LEU A 115 1.02 -12.21 -3.07
C LEU A 115 1.96 -13.37 -3.40
N LYS A 116 2.32 -14.17 -2.38
CA LYS A 116 3.22 -15.31 -2.51
C LYS A 116 2.67 -16.37 -3.48
N GLU A 117 1.39 -16.73 -3.36
CA GLU A 117 0.71 -17.70 -4.21
C GLU A 117 0.70 -17.29 -5.70
N ARG A 118 0.79 -15.99 -5.99
CA ARG A 118 0.85 -15.43 -7.35
C ARG A 118 2.25 -15.02 -7.80
N SER A 119 3.27 -15.37 -7.01
CA SER A 119 4.66 -15.00 -7.28
C SER A 119 4.86 -13.49 -7.44
N ILE A 120 4.05 -12.66 -6.78
CA ILE A 120 4.20 -11.21 -6.77
C ILE A 120 5.28 -10.87 -5.72
N PRO A 121 6.35 -10.12 -6.07
CA PRO A 121 7.42 -9.81 -5.14
C PRO A 121 6.92 -9.13 -3.87
N CYS A 122 7.27 -9.69 -2.72
CA CYS A 122 6.82 -9.22 -1.42
C CYS A 122 7.95 -9.21 -0.39
N LYS A 123 8.08 -8.13 0.38
CA LYS A 123 8.89 -8.06 1.60
C LYS A 123 7.96 -7.78 2.76
N TYR A 124 7.86 -8.71 3.71
CA TYR A 124 6.98 -8.57 4.86
C TYR A 124 7.76 -8.50 6.17
N LEU A 125 7.57 -7.42 6.93
CA LEU A 125 8.05 -7.26 8.30
C LEU A 125 6.90 -7.47 9.27
N ARG A 126 7.01 -8.52 10.09
CA ARG A 126 6.02 -8.88 11.10
C ARG A 126 6.74 -9.15 12.41
N ARG A 127 6.52 -8.29 13.40
CA ARG A 127 7.02 -8.40 14.78
C ARG A 127 6.29 -7.39 15.64
N ASP A 128 6.67 -7.24 16.89
CA ASP A 128 6.15 -6.17 17.72
C ASP A 128 6.72 -4.81 17.24
N PHE A 129 5.83 -3.91 16.83
CA PHE A 129 6.09 -2.51 16.51
C PHE A 129 5.28 -1.56 17.42
N GLY A 130 4.59 -2.08 18.44
CA GLY A 130 3.62 -1.36 19.25
C GLY A 130 2.18 -1.46 18.75
N ASP A 131 1.28 -0.75 19.41
CA ASP A 131 -0.15 -0.73 19.11
C ASP A 131 -0.46 -0.14 17.71
N HIS A 132 -1.72 -0.25 17.30
CA HIS A 132 -2.20 0.30 16.04
C HIS A 132 -1.81 1.78 15.89
N GLY A 133 -1.34 2.17 14.70
CA GLY A 133 -0.99 3.56 14.44
C GLY A 133 0.41 3.96 14.93
N PHE A 134 1.34 3.02 15.10
CA PHE A 134 2.76 3.28 15.43
C PHE A 134 3.54 4.18 14.43
N GLY A 135 2.90 4.68 13.37
CA GLY A 135 3.50 5.68 12.48
C GLY A 135 4.82 5.22 11.86
N LEU A 136 5.87 6.03 12.06
CA LEU A 136 7.23 5.80 11.56
C LEU A 136 8.13 5.10 12.59
N GLU A 137 7.59 4.71 13.75
CA GLU A 137 8.35 4.15 14.85
C GLU A 137 8.74 2.68 14.63
N GLY A 138 9.63 2.16 15.48
CA GLY A 138 10.02 0.76 15.46
C GLY A 138 10.96 0.36 14.32
N GLY A 139 11.51 1.30 13.55
CA GLY A 139 12.66 1.08 12.65
C GLY A 139 12.35 0.30 11.36
N TRP A 140 11.08 0.15 10.97
CA TRP A 140 10.71 -0.46 9.69
C TRP A 140 11.06 0.42 8.48
N THR A 141 11.19 1.73 8.69
CA THR A 141 11.42 2.74 7.64
C THR A 141 12.72 2.51 6.88
N ASP A 142 13.81 2.17 7.58
CA ASP A 142 15.10 1.84 6.96
C ASP A 142 15.00 0.64 6.02
N ALA A 143 14.26 -0.40 6.44
CA ALA A 143 14.03 -1.57 5.61
C ALA A 143 13.15 -1.24 4.40
N CYS A 144 12.15 -0.36 4.56
CA CYS A 144 11.33 0.14 3.46
C CYS A 144 12.17 0.92 2.43
N VAL A 145 13.02 1.84 2.89
CA VAL A 145 13.93 2.61 2.03
C VAL A 145 14.91 1.70 1.29
N LYS A 146 15.50 0.71 1.98
CA LYS A 146 16.38 -0.29 1.37
C LYS A 146 15.66 -1.08 0.29
N TRP A 147 14.43 -1.53 0.56
CA TRP A 147 13.61 -2.26 -0.40
C TRP A 147 13.29 -1.40 -1.62
N LEU A 148 12.82 -0.16 -1.44
CA LEU A 148 12.55 0.77 -2.53
C LEU A 148 13.79 1.01 -3.41
N ARG A 149 14.95 1.26 -2.81
CA ARG A 149 16.20 1.45 -3.57
C ARG A 149 16.58 0.21 -4.38
N ALA A 150 16.45 -0.99 -3.79
CA ALA A 150 16.69 -2.25 -4.48
C ALA A 150 15.71 -2.46 -5.65
N SER A 151 14.46 -2.01 -5.51
CA SER A 151 13.44 -2.01 -6.56
C SER A 151 13.59 -0.90 -7.60
N GLY A 152 14.70 -0.12 -7.57
CA GLY A 152 15.02 0.88 -8.59
C GLY A 152 14.49 2.29 -8.30
N PHE A 153 13.87 2.52 -7.14
CA PHE A 153 13.41 3.84 -6.74
C PHE A 153 14.56 4.74 -6.29
N GLY A 154 14.46 6.03 -6.59
CA GLY A 154 15.42 7.05 -6.15
C GLY A 154 16.76 7.04 -6.89
N LYS A 155 16.93 6.21 -7.92
CA LYS A 155 18.09 6.28 -8.82
C LYS A 155 18.10 7.64 -9.55
N PRO A 156 19.26 8.32 -9.66
CA PRO A 156 19.37 9.48 -10.52
C PRO A 156 18.91 9.12 -11.93
N LEU A 157 18.13 10.00 -12.56
CA LEU A 157 17.85 9.84 -13.98
C LEU A 157 19.17 9.94 -14.74
N PRO A 158 19.39 9.10 -15.77
CA PRO A 158 20.52 9.30 -16.66
C PRO A 158 20.52 10.76 -17.14
N PRO A 159 21.71 11.39 -17.29
CA PRO A 159 21.78 12.72 -17.85
C PRO A 159 21.09 12.73 -19.22
N ASP A 160 20.24 13.73 -19.44
CA ASP A 160 19.50 13.89 -20.67
C ASP A 160 20.49 13.99 -21.84
N LYS A 161 20.49 13.00 -22.74
CA LYS A 161 21.36 12.99 -23.92
C LYS A 161 20.91 14.00 -24.98
N GLY A 162 19.87 14.78 -24.71
CA GLY A 162 19.13 15.59 -25.68
C GLY A 162 19.10 17.09 -25.43
N GLN A 163 20.19 17.73 -25.02
CA GLN A 163 20.39 19.16 -25.29
C GLN A 163 21.84 19.40 -25.72
N LYS A 164 22.09 19.29 -27.03
CA LYS A 164 23.19 20.04 -27.65
C LYS A 164 22.90 21.51 -27.37
N ARG A 165 23.57 22.07 -26.37
CA ARG A 165 23.64 23.53 -26.21
C ARG A 165 24.23 24.07 -27.51
N ALA A 166 23.39 24.67 -28.34
CA ALA A 166 23.87 25.60 -29.34
C ALA A 166 24.61 26.70 -28.56
N ARG A 167 25.94 26.70 -28.66
CA ARG A 167 26.75 27.83 -28.18
C ARG A 167 26.56 28.97 -29.18
N PRO A 168 26.42 30.22 -28.71
CA PRO A 168 26.48 31.40 -29.58
C PRO A 168 27.88 31.52 -30.22
#